data_AF-A0A6B8RDX2-F1
#
_entry.id   AF-A0A6B8RDX2-F1
#
_cell.length_a   1.000
_cell.length_b   1.000
_cell.length_c   1.000
_cell.angle_alpha   90.00
_cell.angle_beta   90.00
_cell.angle_gamma   90.00
#
_symmetry.space_group_name_H-M   'P 1'
#
loop_
_entity.id
_entity.type
_entity.pdbx_description
1 polymer ?
#
loop_
_entity_poly.entity_id
_entity_poly.type
_entity_poly.pdbx_seq_one_letter_code
_entity_poly.pdbx_strand_id
1 'polypeptide(L)' 'MEEYIETSCIICGQMKPNGIRILSEFICEGCEAEMVQTDVQDVKYPYFIHQMKQILYRKNA' A
#
# COMPACT_ATOMS: atom_id res chain seq x y z
N MET A 1 -10.85 12.83 22.34
CA MET A 1 -11.60 12.44 21.13
C MET A 1 -10.55 11.98 20.15
N GLU A 2 -10.42 10.67 19.92
CA GLU A 2 -9.40 10.14 19.02
C GLU A 2 -9.85 10.37 17.58
N GLU A 3 -9.19 11.31 16.90
CA GLU A 3 -9.39 11.56 15.48
C GLU A 3 -8.79 10.39 14.68
N TYR A 4 -9.65 9.51 14.17
CA TYR A 4 -9.25 8.50 13.20
C TYR A 4 -8.94 9.20 11.88
N ILE A 5 -7.66 9.40 11.58
CA ILE A 5 -7.22 9.92 10.30
C ILE A 5 -7.43 8.82 9.26
N GLU A 6 -8.60 8.82 8.62
CA GLU A 6 -8.87 7.96 7.48
C GLU A 6 -7.89 8.31 6.37
N THR A 7 -7.07 7.33 6.00
CA THR A 7 -6.01 7.54 5.02
C THR A 7 -6.36 6.78 3.75
N SER A 8 -6.11 7.37 2.59
CA SER A 8 -6.40 6.74 1.30
C SER A 8 -5.34 5.69 0.98
N CYS A 9 -5.78 4.46 0.74
CA CYS A 9 -4.89 3.38 0.33
C CYS A 9 -4.39 3.60 -1.09
N ILE A 10 -3.08 3.55 -1.31
CA ILE A 10 -2.50 3.76 -2.65
C ILE A 10 -2.71 2.57 -3.60
N ILE A 11 -3.01 1.39 -3.05
CA ILE A 11 -3.19 0.16 -3.84
C ILE A 11 -4.63 0.08 -4.38
N CYS A 12 -5.63 0.31 -3.52
CA CYS A 12 -7.04 0.21 -3.90
C CYS A 12 -7.76 1.58 -4.03
N GLY A 13 -7.12 2.67 -3.64
CA GLY A 13 -7.68 4.03 -3.68
C GLY A 13 -8.75 4.32 -2.63
N GLN A 14 -9.01 3.40 -1.69
CA GLN A 14 -10.10 3.53 -0.72
C GLN A 14 -9.60 4.18 0.58
N MET A 15 -10.43 5.06 1.16
CA MET A 15 -10.21 5.57 2.51
C MET A 15 -10.48 4.47 3.53
N LYS A 16 -9.49 4.21 4.39
CA LYS A 16 -9.58 3.21 5.45
C LYS A 16 -9.00 3.77 6.75
N PRO A 17 -9.57 3.40 7.90
CA PRO A 17 -9.07 3.84 9.21
C PRO A 17 -7.83 3.04 9.65
N ASN A 18 -7.67 1.81 9.15
CA ASN A 18 -6.64 0.87 9.60
C ASN A 18 -5.77 0.41 8.42
N GLY A 19 -4.46 0.32 8.67
CA GLY A 19 -3.47 -0.10 7.71
C GLY A 19 -2.05 0.24 8.14
N ILE A 20 -1.10 0.05 7.23
CA ILE A 20 0.29 0.44 7.42
C ILE A 20 0.62 1.68 6.59
N ARG A 21 1.56 2.49 7.07
CA ARG A 21 2.07 3.64 6.34
C ARG A 21 3.52 3.39 5.95
N ILE A 22 3.79 3.36 4.65
CA ILE A 22 5.14 3.15 4.10
C ILE A 22 5.62 4.47 3.53
N LEU A 23 6.62 5.07 4.16
CA LEU A 23 7.10 6.42 3.86
C LEU A 23 5.95 7.45 3.95
N SER A 24 5.58 8.08 2.84
CA SER A 24 4.49 9.05 2.77
C SER A 24 3.13 8.43 2.41
N GLU A 25 3.14 7.19 1.93
CA GLU A 25 1.98 6.51 1.36
C GLU A 25 1.32 5.58 2.38
N PHE A 26 0.02 5.33 2.21
CA PHE A 26 -0.76 4.46 3.10
C PHE A 26 -1.28 3.23 2.35
N ILE A 27 -1.22 2.07 3.00
CA ILE A 27 -1.70 0.80 2.48
C ILE A 27 -2.66 0.23 3.53
N CYS A 28 -3.89 -0.07 3.13
CA CYS A 28 -4.85 -0.68 4.04
C CYS A 28 -4.49 -2.13 4.37
N GLU A 29 -5.00 -2.64 5.50
CA GLU A 29 -4.76 -4.01 5.96
C GLU A 29 -5.09 -5.06 4.89
N GLY A 30 -6.17 -4.90 4.12
CA GLY A 30 -6.53 -5.84 3.06
C GLY A 30 -5.47 -5.91 1.95
N CYS A 31 -4.96 -4.77 1.50
CA CYS A 31 -3.92 -4.73 0.47
C CYS A 31 -2.57 -5.22 0.98
N GLU A 32 -2.22 -4.90 2.23
CA GLU A 32 -0.99 -5.39 2.84
C GLU A 32 -1.05 -6.91 3.06
N ALA A 33 -2.17 -7.44 3.56
CA ALA A 33 -2.38 -8.87 3.70
C ALA A 33 -2.37 -9.59 2.35
N GLU A 34 -2.94 -9.02 1.29
CA GLU A 34 -2.83 -9.56 -0.07
C GLU A 34 -1.37 -9.55 -0.55
N MET A 35 -0.61 -8.47 -0.32
CA MET A 35 0.80 -8.38 -0.69
C MET A 35 1.66 -9.42 0.03
N VAL A 36 1.47 -9.60 1.33
CA VAL A 36 2.22 -10.56 2.15
C VAL A 36 1.84 -12.01 1.80
N GLN A 37 0.57 -12.27 1.48
CA GLN A 37 0.10 -13.59 1.05
C GLN A 37 0.36 -13.88 -0.43
N THR A 38 0.69 -12.87 -1.25
CA THR A 38 1.01 -13.08 -2.66
C THR A 38 2.39 -13.72 -2.73
N ASP A 39 2.41 -14.98 -3.17
CA ASP A 39 3.66 -15.69 -3.37
C ASP A 39 4.49 -15.03 -4.48
N VAL A 40 5.82 -15.09 -4.35
CA VAL A 40 6.78 -14.56 -5.33
C VAL A 40 6.59 -15.17 -6.72
N GLN A 41 6.03 -16.38 -6.77
CA GLN A 41 5.72 -17.12 -8.00
C GLN A 41 4.36 -16.75 -8.61
N ASP A 42 3.54 -15.97 -7.91
CA ASP A 42 2.24 -15.55 -8.41
C ASP A 42 2.40 -14.45 -9.47
N VAL A 43 1.60 -14.52 -10.54
CA VAL A 43 1.56 -13.54 -11.63
C VAL A 43 1.24 -12.13 -11.14
N LYS A 44 0.65 -11.98 -9.95
CA LYS A 44 0.35 -10.70 -9.30
C LYS A 44 1.55 -10.07 -8.58
N TYR A 45 2.58 -10.83 -8.24
CA TYR A 45 3.78 -10.32 -7.56
C TYR A 45 4.45 -9.13 -8.29
N PRO A 46 4.68 -9.16 -9.62
CA PRO A 46 5.24 -8.01 -10.33
C PRO A 46 4.36 -6.76 -10.29
N TYR A 47 3.04 -6.89 -10.15
CA TYR A 47 2.12 -5.75 -10.01
C TYR A 47 2.35 -5.02 -8.67
N PHE A 48 2.43 -5.77 -7.57
CA PHE A 48 2.70 -5.19 -6.25
C PHE A 48 4.10 -4.57 -6.16
N ILE A 49 5.11 -5.22 -6.74
CA ILE A 49 6.47 -4.66 -6.82
C ILE A 49 6.51 -3.38 -7.65
N HIS A 50 5.73 -3.30 -8.74
CA HIS A 50 5.65 -2.07 -9.54
C HIS A 50 5.04 -0.92 -8.72
N GLN A 51 3.94 -1.18 -8.00
CA GLN A 51 3.33 -0.20 -7.10
C GLN A 51 4.29 0.24 -5.99
N MET A 52 4.98 -0.69 -5.33
CA MET A 52 6.00 -0.36 -4.32
C MET A 52 7.16 0.45 -4.88
N LYS A 53 7.60 0.15 -6.10
CA LYS A 53 8.62 0.96 -6.78
C LYS A 53 8.16 2.40 -7.01
N GLN A 54 6.87 2.66 -7.24
CA GLN A 54 6.38 4.04 -7.37
C GLN A 54 6.46 4.80 -6.03
N ILE A 55 6.20 4.12 -4.91
CA ILE A 55 6.37 4.67 -3.55
C ILE A 55 7.83 5.05 -3.30
N LEU A 56 8.75 4.10 -3.57
CA LEU A 56 10.18 4.24 -3.30
C LEU A 56 10.89 5.18 -4.29
N TYR A 57 10.40 5.24 -5.53
CA TYR A 57 10.97 6.03 -6.63
C TYR A 57 10.19 7.33 -6.85
N ARG A 58 9.72 7.97 -5.76
CA ARG A 58 9.50 9.42 -5.74
C ARG A 58 10.86 10.09 -5.93
N LYS A 59 11.33 10.11 -7.18
CA LYS A 59 12.51 10.85 -7.62
C LYS A 59 12.25 12.30 -7.22
N ASN A 60 13.01 12.80 -6.26
CA ASN A 60 13.17 14.24 -6.03
C ASN A 60 13.52 14.84 -7.40
N ALA A 61 12.55 15.47 -8.06
CA ALA A 61 12.74 16.27 -9.25
C ALA A 61 12.58 17.74 -8.86
#